data_AF-A0A2T3HKW1-F1
#
_entry.id   AF-A0A2T3HKW1-F1
#
_cell.length_a   1.000
_cell.length_b   1.000
_cell.length_c   1.000
_cell.angle_alpha   90.00
_cell.angle_beta   90.00
_cell.angle_gamma   90.00
#
_symmetry.space_group_name_H-M   'P 1'
#
loop_
_entity.id
_entity.type
_entity.pdbx_description
1 polymer ?
#
loop_
_entity_poly.entity_id
_entity_poly.type
_entity_poly.pdbx_seq_one_letter_code
_entity_poly.pdbx_strand_id
1 'polypeptide(L)'
;MLLVLAACKKSTDYSKPGVSLPAVTNVTLQKTGAKNVTLGWTVPQGMPAEIEQPLSANIQVTEVISPTRTIVINEFTVAASPSTFSYELPNATKTYRFIVKLFGRTRNKDVNYASSIYSLGQTVQYTP
;
A
#
# COMPACT_ATOMS: atom_id res chain seq x y z
N MET A 1 -14.18 48.78 25.72
CA MET A 1 -13.51 47.99 24.69
C MET A 1 -12.74 46.88 25.40
N LEU A 2 -13.25 45.66 25.38
CA LEU A 2 -12.73 44.53 26.16
C LEU A 2 -11.84 43.69 25.23
N LEU A 3 -10.53 43.65 25.45
CA LEU A 3 -9.62 42.74 24.74
C LEU A 3 -9.75 41.34 25.37
N VAL A 4 -10.33 40.40 24.63
CA VAL A 4 -10.29 38.97 24.99
C VAL A 4 -9.01 38.39 24.41
N LEU A 5 -8.00 38.18 25.26
CA LEU A 5 -6.82 37.40 24.90
C LEU A 5 -7.21 35.91 24.86
N ALA A 6 -7.49 35.41 23.66
CA ALA A 6 -7.62 33.98 23.43
C ALA A 6 -6.23 33.34 23.60
N ALA A 7 -5.93 32.86 24.80
CA ALA A 7 -4.79 31.99 25.02
C ALA A 7 -5.10 30.61 24.43
N CYS A 8 -4.68 30.34 23.20
CA CYS A 8 -4.52 28.97 22.73
C CYS A 8 -3.43 28.32 23.60
N LYS A 9 -3.83 27.61 24.65
CA LYS A 9 -2.94 26.62 25.27
C LYS A 9 -2.57 25.65 24.17
N LYS A 10 -1.32 25.66 23.72
CA LYS A 10 -0.74 24.58 22.95
C LYS A 10 -0.91 23.34 23.83
N SER A 11 -1.81 22.43 23.44
CA SER A 11 -1.87 21.12 24.05
C SER A 11 -0.45 20.58 23.99
N THR A 12 0.06 20.08 25.12
CA THR A 12 1.19 19.17 25.10
C THR A 12 0.69 17.93 24.39
N ASP A 13 0.72 17.99 23.06
CA ASP A 13 0.24 16.94 22.18
C ASP A 13 0.94 15.67 22.64
N TYR A 14 0.14 14.72 23.12
CA TYR A 14 0.51 13.32 23.20
C TYR A 14 0.79 12.86 21.77
N SER A 15 1.96 13.22 21.24
CA SER A 15 2.49 12.65 20.02
C SER A 15 2.85 11.21 20.33
N LYS A 16 1.89 10.31 20.15
CA LYS A 16 2.23 8.89 20.02
C LYS A 16 3.00 8.77 18.71
N PRO A 17 4.24 8.22 18.72
CA PRO A 17 4.95 7.97 17.48
C PRO A 17 4.05 7.18 16.54
N GLY A 18 3.82 7.69 15.33
CA GLY A 18 3.04 6.98 14.33
C GLY A 18 3.72 5.65 14.00
N VAL A 19 2.95 4.57 13.97
CA VAL A 19 3.46 3.25 13.59
C VAL A 19 3.42 3.16 12.06
N SER A 20 4.52 2.70 11.45
CA SER A 20 4.62 2.52 10.00
C SER A 20 4.85 1.06 9.63
N LEU A 21 4.26 0.63 8.51
CA LEU A 21 4.56 -0.67 7.93
C LEU A 21 5.82 -0.61 7.06
N PRO A 22 6.74 -1.59 7.17
CA PRO A 22 7.85 -1.72 6.24
C PRO A 22 7.31 -2.09 4.85
N ALA A 23 7.98 -1.62 3.79
CA ALA A 23 7.60 -1.96 2.42
C ALA A 23 7.89 -3.43 2.10
N VAL A 24 7.09 -4.06 1.25
CA VAL A 24 7.46 -5.35 0.66
C VAL A 24 8.81 -5.26 -0.04
N THR A 25 9.49 -6.39 -0.23
CA THR A 25 10.78 -6.44 -0.94
C THR A 25 10.72 -7.48 -2.05
N ASN A 26 11.72 -7.49 -2.94
CA ASN A 26 11.85 -8.47 -4.02
C ASN A 26 10.59 -8.63 -4.88
N VAL A 27 9.94 -7.51 -5.22
CA VAL A 27 8.76 -7.56 -6.10
C VAL A 27 9.21 -7.99 -7.49
N THR A 28 8.61 -9.07 -7.97
CA THR A 28 8.88 -9.68 -9.27
C THR A 28 7.59 -9.83 -10.05
N LEU A 29 7.74 -9.90 -11.37
CA LEU A 29 6.65 -10.17 -12.30
C LEU A 29 7.10 -11.27 -13.26
N GLN A 30 6.29 -12.32 -13.36
CA GLN A 30 6.51 -13.43 -14.28
C GLN A 30 5.36 -13.50 -15.28
N LYS A 31 5.68 -13.59 -16.58
CA LYS A 31 4.69 -13.87 -17.64
C LYS A 31 4.38 -15.38 -17.58
N THR A 32 3.15 -15.73 -17.25
CA THR A 32 2.70 -17.14 -17.12
C THR A 32 1.80 -17.58 -18.27
N GLY A 33 1.43 -16.66 -19.16
CA GLY A 33 0.74 -16.92 -20.41
C GLY A 33 0.68 -15.67 -21.28
N ALA A 34 -0.04 -15.72 -22.40
CA ALA A 34 -0.12 -14.60 -23.35
C ALA A 34 -0.68 -13.31 -22.71
N LYS A 35 -1.62 -13.44 -21.76
CA LYS A 35 -2.20 -12.33 -21.00
C LYS A 35 -2.06 -12.49 -19.48
N ASN A 36 -1.47 -13.59 -19.02
CA ASN A 36 -1.40 -13.91 -17.60
C ASN A 36 -0.05 -13.52 -17.03
N VAL A 37 -0.08 -12.82 -15.90
CA VAL A 37 1.12 -12.50 -15.12
C VAL A 37 0.93 -12.92 -13.68
N THR A 38 2.02 -13.33 -13.05
CA THR A 38 2.07 -13.60 -11.62
C THR A 38 3.09 -12.68 -10.98
N LEU A 39 2.64 -11.91 -10.00
CA LEU A 39 3.46 -11.13 -9.11
C LEU A 39 3.94 -12.00 -7.95
N GLY A 40 5.17 -11.78 -7.52
CA GLY A 40 5.72 -12.35 -6.29
C GLY A 40 6.46 -11.29 -5.49
N TRP A 41 6.40 -11.36 -4.16
CA TRP A 41 7.11 -10.45 -3.26
C TRP A 41 7.41 -11.10 -1.91
N THR A 42 8.31 -10.47 -1.16
CA THR A 42 8.68 -10.87 0.20
C THR A 42 8.09 -9.90 1.22
N VAL A 43 7.35 -10.43 2.20
CA VAL A 43 6.90 -9.67 3.37
C VAL A 43 8.08 -9.53 4.35
N PRO A 44 8.48 -8.32 4.75
CA PRO A 44 9.59 -8.11 5.68
C PRO A 44 9.34 -8.78 7.03
N GLN A 45 10.43 -9.12 7.71
CA GLN A 45 10.38 -9.53 9.11
C GLN A 45 10.38 -8.29 10.03
N GLY A 46 9.94 -8.45 11.28
CA GLY A 46 9.97 -7.35 12.27
C GLY A 46 8.80 -6.38 12.16
N MET A 47 7.58 -6.91 11.99
CA MET A 47 6.37 -6.07 12.04
C MET A 47 6.21 -5.45 13.44
N PRO A 48 5.85 -4.16 13.54
CA PRO A 48 5.58 -3.54 14.84
C PRO A 48 4.48 -4.29 15.59
N ALA A 49 4.64 -4.48 16.90
CA ALA A 49 3.72 -5.26 17.74
C ALA A 49 2.32 -4.62 17.84
N GLU A 50 2.25 -3.32 17.56
CA GLU A 50 1.05 -2.49 17.53
C GLU A 50 0.17 -2.78 16.32
N ILE A 51 0.65 -3.54 15.33
CA ILE A 51 -0.10 -3.88 14.12
C ILE A 51 -0.77 -5.25 14.24
N GLU A 52 -2.04 -5.31 13.84
CA GLU A 52 -2.80 -6.56 13.75
C GLU A 52 -2.22 -7.47 12.66
N GLN A 53 -2.11 -8.75 12.99
CA GLN A 53 -1.65 -9.81 12.09
C GLN A 53 -2.79 -10.83 11.87
N PRO A 54 -2.84 -11.52 10.72
CA PRO A 54 -1.96 -11.36 9.56
C PRO A 54 -2.27 -10.08 8.76
N LEU A 55 -1.27 -9.57 8.04
CA LEU A 55 -1.45 -8.42 7.16
C LEU A 55 -2.17 -8.79 5.86
N SER A 56 -2.59 -7.79 5.11
CA SER A 56 -3.02 -7.93 3.72
C SER A 56 -1.99 -7.30 2.79
N ALA A 57 -2.01 -7.67 1.52
CA ALA A 57 -1.36 -6.90 0.46
C ALA A 57 -2.42 -6.13 -0.34
N ASN A 58 -2.13 -4.88 -0.64
CA ASN A 58 -2.89 -4.07 -1.59
C ASN A 58 -2.09 -4.01 -2.91
N ILE A 59 -2.73 -4.40 -4.01
CA ILE A 59 -2.14 -4.42 -5.34
C ILE A 59 -2.90 -3.44 -6.21
N GLN A 60 -2.23 -2.40 -6.66
CA GLN A 60 -2.77 -1.43 -7.59
C GLN A 60 -2.21 -1.69 -8.98
N VAL A 61 -3.09 -1.83 -9.97
CA VAL A 61 -2.72 -2.01 -11.37
C VAL A 61 -2.99 -0.72 -12.11
N THR A 62 -1.96 -0.21 -12.78
CA THR A 62 -2.05 1.02 -13.57
C THR A 62 -1.63 0.78 -15.00
N GLU A 63 -2.41 1.25 -15.97
CA GLU A 63 -2.00 1.30 -17.37
C GLU A 63 -1.15 2.55 -17.61
N VAL A 64 -0.03 2.40 -18.32
CA VAL A 64 0.83 3.52 -18.73
C VAL A 64 0.35 4.02 -20.09
N ILE A 65 -0.22 5.22 -20.10
CA ILE A 65 -0.74 5.87 -21.32
C ILE A 65 0.35 6.67 -22.03
N SER A 66 1.22 7.31 -21.24
CA SER A 66 2.41 8.03 -21.71
C SER A 66 3.46 8.06 -20.59
N PRO A 67 4.71 8.54 -20.82
CA PRO A 67 5.73 8.62 -19.78
C PRO A 67 5.29 9.40 -18.53
N THR A 68 4.37 10.36 -18.67
CA THR A 68 3.87 11.23 -17.59
C THR A 68 2.45 10.91 -17.16
N ARG A 69 1.76 9.96 -17.82
CA ARG A 69 0.35 9.68 -17.56
C ARG A 69 0.11 8.19 -17.36
N THR A 70 -0.48 7.87 -16.21
CA THR A 70 -0.97 6.52 -15.88
C THR A 70 -2.43 6.59 -15.45
N ILE A 71 -3.18 5.50 -15.65
CA ILE A 71 -4.56 5.37 -15.19
C ILE A 71 -4.65 4.13 -14.30
N VAL A 72 -5.25 4.27 -13.12
CA VAL A 72 -5.56 3.13 -12.26
C VAL A 72 -6.72 2.37 -12.89
N ILE A 73 -6.50 1.10 -13.23
CA ILE A 73 -7.52 0.26 -13.88
C ILE A 73 -8.12 -0.75 -12.91
N ASN A 74 -7.34 -1.19 -11.92
CA ASN A 74 -7.79 -2.10 -10.88
C ASN A 74 -7.05 -1.86 -9.58
N GLU A 75 -7.69 -2.24 -8.48
CA GLU A 75 -7.09 -2.30 -7.15
C GLU A 75 -7.63 -3.53 -6.42
N PHE A 76 -6.74 -4.27 -5.77
CA PHE A 76 -7.07 -5.52 -5.08
C PHE A 76 -6.53 -5.48 -3.66
N THR A 77 -7.26 -6.10 -2.74
CA THR A 77 -6.76 -6.40 -1.40
C THR A 77 -6.76 -7.90 -1.20
N VAL A 78 -5.58 -8.48 -1.00
CA VAL A 78 -5.36 -9.91 -0.80
C VAL A 78 -5.03 -10.12 0.67
N ALA A 79 -5.84 -10.91 1.37
CA ALA A 79 -5.72 -11.13 2.81
C ALA A 79 -4.68 -12.21 3.15
N ALA A 80 -4.35 -12.30 4.44
CA ALA A 80 -3.56 -13.39 5.04
C ALA A 80 -2.09 -13.49 4.57
N SER A 81 -1.35 -12.38 4.68
CA SER A 81 0.08 -12.24 4.36
C SER A 81 0.48 -12.89 3.03
N PRO A 82 -0.21 -12.55 1.92
CA PRO A 82 0.07 -13.14 0.63
C PRO A 82 1.47 -12.72 0.17
N SER A 83 2.14 -13.63 -0.54
CA SER A 83 3.43 -13.39 -1.20
C SER A 83 3.32 -13.41 -2.73
N THR A 84 2.13 -13.70 -3.27
CA THR A 84 1.89 -13.80 -4.70
C THR A 84 0.51 -13.29 -5.08
N PHE A 85 0.37 -12.88 -6.35
CA PHE A 85 -0.91 -12.50 -6.94
C PHE A 85 -0.89 -12.74 -8.45
N SER A 86 -1.91 -13.40 -8.97
CA SER A 86 -2.09 -13.61 -10.40
C SER A 86 -3.09 -12.61 -10.97
N TYR A 87 -2.79 -12.09 -12.15
CA TYR A 87 -3.61 -11.11 -12.85
C TYR A 87 -3.64 -11.40 -14.35
N GLU A 88 -4.82 -11.26 -14.94
CA GLU A 88 -5.02 -11.31 -16.38
C GLU A 88 -5.05 -9.88 -16.94
N LEU A 89 -4.12 -9.58 -17.84
CA LEU A 89 -4.00 -8.29 -18.51
C LEU A 89 -5.18 -8.09 -19.47
N PRO A 90 -5.91 -6.96 -19.39
CA PRO A 90 -6.97 -6.65 -20.36
C PRO A 90 -6.47 -6.65 -21.81
N ASN A 91 -5.26 -6.11 -22.01
CA ASN A 91 -4.59 -6.07 -23.30
C ASN A 91 -3.06 -6.22 -23.14
N ALA A 92 -2.49 -7.33 -23.61
CA ALA A 92 -1.06 -7.63 -23.52
C ALA A 92 -0.15 -6.73 -24.38
N THR A 93 -0.69 -5.90 -25.29
CA THR A 93 0.11 -4.94 -26.07
C THR A 93 0.31 -3.60 -25.36
N LYS A 94 -0.26 -3.43 -24.16
CA LYS A 94 -0.11 -2.24 -23.33
C LYS A 94 0.93 -2.45 -22.23
N THR A 95 1.48 -1.34 -21.76
CA THR A 95 2.41 -1.33 -20.61
C THR A 95 1.61 -1.11 -19.33
N TYR A 96 1.91 -1.89 -18.28
CA TYR A 96 1.25 -1.76 -16.98
C TYR A 96 2.27 -1.67 -15.86
N ARG A 97 1.97 -0.90 -14.82
CA ARG A 97 2.72 -0.90 -13.56
C ARG A 97 1.85 -1.48 -12.46
N PHE A 98 2.44 -2.41 -11.72
CA PHE A 98 1.87 -3.04 -10.54
C PHE A 98 2.54 -2.44 -9.33
N ILE A 99 1.77 -1.90 -8.40
CA ILE A 99 2.25 -1.34 -7.14
C ILE A 99 1.75 -2.25 -6.02
N VAL A 100 2.68 -2.83 -5.27
CA VAL A 100 2.37 -3.71 -4.13
C VAL A 100 2.68 -2.97 -2.83
N LYS A 101 1.70 -2.92 -1.94
CA LYS A 101 1.80 -2.32 -0.59
C LYS A 101 1.33 -3.34 0.44
N LEU A 102 1.92 -3.35 1.63
CA LEU A 102 1.27 -3.97 2.78
C LEU A 102 0.14 -3.08 3.26
N PHE A 103 -0.93 -3.70 3.72
CA PHE A 103 -2.09 -3.08 4.33
C PHE A 103 -2.36 -3.77 5.66
N GLY A 104 -2.54 -2.98 6.71
CA GLY A 104 -2.83 -3.47 8.04
C GLY A 104 -3.63 -2.47 8.86
N ARG A 105 -3.92 -2.86 10.10
CA ARG A 105 -4.59 -2.00 11.08
C ARG A 105 -3.82 -1.97 12.39
N THR A 106 -3.88 -0.85 13.11
CA THR A 106 -3.40 -0.80 14.49
C THR A 106 -4.33 -1.62 15.40
N ARG A 107 -3.73 -2.37 16.32
CA ARG A 107 -4.43 -3.14 17.37
C ARG A 107 -5.20 -2.22 18.31
N ASN A 108 -4.57 -1.11 18.69
CA ASN A 108 -5.21 -0.08 19.48
C ASN A 108 -5.86 0.93 18.55
N LYS A 109 -7.19 1.07 18.68
CA LYS A 109 -7.98 2.01 17.90
C LYS A 109 -8.19 3.26 18.74
N ASP A 110 -7.85 4.41 18.17
CA ASP A 110 -8.18 5.71 18.73
C ASP A 110 -9.21 6.36 17.81
N VAL A 111 -10.33 6.83 18.38
CA VAL A 111 -11.43 7.40 17.60
C VAL A 111 -11.01 8.64 16.81
N ASN A 112 -9.94 9.32 17.24
CA ASN A 112 -9.44 10.53 16.60
C ASN A 112 -8.38 10.24 15.52
N TYR A 113 -7.95 8.98 15.34
CA TYR A 113 -6.89 8.62 14.41
C TYR A 113 -7.28 7.46 13.50
N ALA A 114 -6.80 7.51 12.25
CA ALA A 114 -6.95 6.39 11.33
C ALA A 114 -6.22 5.16 11.87
N SER A 115 -6.93 4.03 11.94
CA SER A 115 -6.32 2.74 12.31
C SER A 115 -5.72 2.02 11.11
N SER A 116 -6.13 2.36 9.89
CA SER A 116 -5.62 1.77 8.65
C SER A 116 -4.24 2.31 8.29
N ILE A 117 -3.28 1.42 8.03
CA ILE A 117 -1.91 1.77 7.67
C ILE A 117 -1.51 1.04 6.38
N TYR A 118 -0.82 1.76 5.51
CA TYR A 118 -0.17 1.20 4.32
C TYR A 118 1.34 1.36 4.42
N SER A 119 2.08 0.40 3.88
CA SER A 119 3.51 0.59 3.63
C SER A 119 3.74 1.50 2.42
N LEU A 120 5.00 1.89 2.21
CA LEU A 120 5.42 2.38 0.90
C LEU A 120 5.18 1.30 -0.16
N GLY A 121 4.79 1.74 -1.36
CA GLY A 121 4.54 0.86 -2.50
C GLY A 121 5.83 0.52 -3.25
N GLN A 122 5.99 -0.76 -3.58
CA GLN A 122 7.02 -1.21 -4.51
C GLN A 122 6.41 -1.46 -5.88
N THR A 123 7.10 -1.05 -6.94
CA THR A 123 6.57 -1.07 -8.30
C THR A 123 7.32 -2.06 -9.18
N VAL A 124 6.59 -2.83 -9.98
CA VAL A 124 7.14 -3.60 -11.10
C VAL A 124 6.35 -3.29 -12.37
N GLN A 125 7.03 -3.30 -13.52
CA GLN A 125 6.42 -2.94 -14.80
C GLN A 125 6.33 -4.16 -15.72
N TYR A 126 5.14 -4.40 -16.26
CA TYR A 126 4.96 -5.23 -17.44
C TYR A 126 5.15 -4.36 -18.68
N THR A 127 5.97 -4.84 -19.60
CA THR A 127 6.09 -4.31 -20.96
C THR A 127 5.78 -5.46 -21.92
N PRO A 128 5.04 -5.21 -23.02
CA PRO A 128 4.71 -6.21 -24.03
C PRO A 128 5.92 -7.05 -24.46
#